data_AF-A0A0E3NWI3-F1
#
_entry.id   AF-A0A0E3NWI3-F1
#
_cell.length_a   1.000
_cell.length_b   1.000
_cell.length_c   1.000
_cell.angle_alpha   90.00
_cell.angle_beta   90.00
_cell.angle_gamma   90.00
#
_symmetry.space_group_name_H-M   'P 1'
#
loop_
_entity.id
_entity.type
_entity.pdbx_description
1 polymer ?
#
loop_
_entity_poly.entity_id
_entity_poly.type
_entity_poly.pdbx_seq_one_letter_code
_entity_poly.pdbx_strand_id
1 'polypeptide(L)'
;MTKKEIAGGLAGGLAGGVLVGAVAGIAAGITAGITMKYAYDRYVHEEQKEYIHEKIKKIPEKLKKGPKPAKVKLVYPDRQTFAHSMESPIWVEFDKDVDSSTITKDTVIVTSSESEEPVGGFLDAGNRTLMFRPNKPYPVSDTGAKITIALIGTDIGEGAIMDTEGNPLDGDKDGKAGGDFEYTFNIVK
;
A
#
# COMPACT_ATOMS: atom_id res chain seq x y z
N MET A 1 -30.69 -50.50 -65.49
CA MET A 1 -30.67 -51.65 -64.56
C MET A 1 -29.23 -51.76 -64.03
N THR A 2 -29.06 -51.94 -62.70
CA THR A 2 -27.82 -52.24 -61.93
C THR A 2 -26.63 -51.25 -62.02
N LYS A 3 -26.39 -50.37 -61.04
CA LYS A 3 -25.74 -50.51 -59.70
C LYS A 3 -24.26 -50.92 -59.69
N LYS A 4 -23.47 -50.05 -59.00
CA LYS A 4 -22.30 -50.32 -58.13
C LYS A 4 -21.00 -50.76 -58.84
N GLU A 5 -19.80 -50.54 -58.33
CA GLU A 5 -19.14 -49.61 -57.38
C GLU A 5 -17.68 -50.14 -57.29
N ILE A 6 -16.72 -49.24 -57.08
CA ILE A 6 -15.49 -49.44 -56.26
C ILE A 6 -14.28 -50.21 -56.83
N ALA A 7 -13.16 -49.44 -56.83
CA ALA A 7 -11.76 -49.74 -56.48
C ALA A 7 -10.86 -50.67 -57.30
N GLY A 8 -9.62 -50.19 -57.44
CA GLY A 8 -8.42 -50.96 -57.08
C GLY A 8 -7.41 -51.19 -58.20
N GLY A 9 -6.11 -51.01 -57.89
CA GLY A 9 -4.98 -51.44 -58.71
C GLY A 9 -4.19 -50.25 -59.29
N LEU A 10 -3.05 -49.77 -58.76
CA LEU A 10 -1.85 -50.40 -58.19
C LEU A 10 -0.90 -50.96 -59.28
N ALA A 11 0.34 -50.47 -59.22
CA ALA A 11 1.60 -51.10 -59.66
C ALA A 11 2.24 -50.73 -61.02
N GLY A 12 3.58 -50.61 -60.96
CA GLY A 12 4.55 -50.70 -62.08
C GLY A 12 5.23 -49.35 -62.37
N GLY A 13 6.52 -49.10 -62.09
CA GLY A 13 7.68 -49.98 -61.94
C GLY A 13 8.36 -50.25 -63.28
N LEU A 14 9.70 -50.15 -63.34
CA LEU A 14 10.67 -50.31 -64.45
C LEU A 14 11.12 -48.97 -65.08
N ALA A 15 12.38 -48.67 -65.37
CA ALA A 15 13.69 -49.34 -65.38
C ALA A 15 14.75 -48.21 -65.23
N GLY A 16 15.93 -48.35 -64.63
CA GLY A 16 17.01 -49.28 -64.90
C GLY A 16 18.25 -48.47 -65.37
N GLY A 17 19.43 -48.71 -64.79
CA GLY A 17 20.73 -48.32 -65.39
C GLY A 17 21.63 -47.43 -64.55
N VAL A 18 22.73 -48.03 -64.07
CA VAL A 18 23.81 -47.46 -63.25
C VAL A 18 24.73 -46.53 -64.04
N LEU A 19 25.07 -45.36 -63.48
CA LEU A 19 26.33 -44.66 -63.77
C LEU A 19 27.01 -44.21 -62.48
N VAL A 20 28.23 -44.70 -62.33
CA VAL A 20 29.23 -44.41 -61.30
C VAL A 20 29.82 -43.01 -61.57
N GLY A 21 29.93 -42.14 -60.57
CA GLY A 21 30.69 -40.89 -60.71
C GLY A 21 30.46 -39.86 -59.59
N ALA A 22 31.56 -39.33 -59.05
CA ALA A 22 31.68 -38.52 -57.84
C ALA A 22 30.85 -37.22 -57.72
N VAL A 23 30.37 -36.97 -56.49
CA VAL A 23 30.40 -35.73 -55.69
C VAL A 23 30.41 -34.39 -56.46
N ALA A 24 29.27 -33.68 -56.46
CA ALA A 24 29.19 -32.22 -56.30
C ALA A 24 27.73 -31.74 -56.26
N GLY A 25 27.36 -30.96 -55.22
CA GLY A 25 26.23 -30.03 -55.34
C GLY A 25 25.02 -30.23 -54.42
N ILE A 26 25.22 -30.36 -53.10
CA ILE A 26 24.16 -30.03 -52.12
C ILE A 26 24.76 -29.08 -51.08
N ALA A 27 24.87 -27.79 -51.42
CA ALA A 27 25.33 -26.78 -50.46
C ALA A 27 24.67 -25.40 -50.59
N ALA A 28 23.74 -25.18 -51.54
CA ALA A 28 23.16 -23.85 -51.76
C ALA A 28 21.80 -23.62 -51.08
N GLY A 29 21.13 -24.66 -50.54
CA GLY A 29 19.73 -24.54 -50.10
C GLY A 29 19.50 -24.25 -48.61
N ILE A 30 20.47 -24.51 -47.72
CA ILE A 30 20.23 -24.51 -46.26
C ILE A 30 20.69 -23.20 -45.58
N THR A 31 21.65 -22.46 -46.15
CA THR A 31 22.22 -21.26 -45.53
C THR A 31 21.32 -20.02 -45.59
N ALA A 32 20.46 -19.88 -46.59
CA ALA A 32 19.58 -18.70 -46.73
C ALA A 32 18.45 -18.64 -45.68
N GLY A 33 17.96 -19.79 -45.21
CA GLY A 33 16.88 -19.84 -44.22
C GLY A 33 17.32 -19.47 -42.79
N ILE A 34 18.59 -19.73 -42.44
CA ILE A 34 19.11 -19.51 -41.08
C ILE A 34 19.48 -18.03 -40.86
N THR A 35 19.96 -17.33 -41.90
CA THR A 35 20.29 -15.90 -41.79
C THR A 35 19.06 -15.00 -41.71
N MET A 36 17.97 -15.32 -42.41
CA MET A 36 16.73 -14.54 -42.32
C MET A 36 16.09 -14.59 -40.92
N LYS A 37 16.13 -15.74 -40.24
CA LYS A 37 15.60 -15.84 -38.87
C LYS A 37 16.43 -15.01 -37.87
N TYR A 38 17.76 -15.03 -38.00
CA TYR A 38 18.64 -14.24 -37.12
C TYR A 38 18.53 -12.74 -37.35
N ALA A 39 18.34 -12.30 -38.60
CA ALA A 39 18.11 -10.89 -38.90
C ALA A 39 16.74 -10.41 -38.40
N TYR A 40 15.69 -11.25 -38.53
CA TYR A 40 14.34 -10.91 -38.07
C TYR A 40 14.24 -10.86 -36.53
N ASP A 41 14.80 -11.85 -35.83
CA ASP A 41 14.81 -11.85 -34.36
C ASP A 41 15.63 -10.68 -33.79
N ARG A 42 16.74 -10.30 -34.45
CA ARG A 42 17.57 -9.15 -34.02
C ARG A 42 16.88 -7.81 -34.28
N TYR A 43 16.22 -7.66 -35.43
CA TYR A 43 15.50 -6.43 -35.78
C TYR A 43 14.27 -6.21 -34.88
N VAL A 44 13.49 -7.26 -34.61
CA VAL A 44 12.32 -7.18 -33.72
C VAL A 44 12.73 -6.97 -32.26
N HIS A 45 13.84 -7.56 -31.79
CA HIS A 45 14.34 -7.31 -30.43
C HIS A 45 14.89 -5.89 -30.23
N GLU A 46 15.56 -5.32 -31.23
CA GLU A 46 16.14 -3.97 -31.14
C GLU A 46 15.06 -2.89 -31.25
N GLU A 47 14.13 -2.99 -32.22
CA GLU A 47 13.02 -2.03 -32.33
C GLU A 47 12.05 -2.11 -31.13
N GLN A 48 11.77 -3.30 -30.59
CA GLN A 48 10.91 -3.41 -29.40
C GLN A 48 11.60 -2.86 -28.15
N LYS A 49 12.92 -3.04 -27.97
CA LYS A 49 13.63 -2.45 -26.83
C LYS A 49 13.59 -0.92 -26.86
N GLU A 50 13.77 -0.33 -28.03
CA GLU A 50 13.77 1.12 -28.22
C GLU A 50 12.36 1.70 -28.07
N TYR A 51 11.34 1.05 -28.67
CA TYR A 51 9.94 1.46 -28.55
C TYR A 51 9.39 1.31 -27.13
N ILE A 52 9.82 0.27 -26.39
CA ILE A 52 9.45 0.06 -24.98
C ILE A 52 10.20 1.04 -24.08
N HIS A 53 11.49 1.33 -24.31
CA HIS A 53 12.23 2.34 -23.53
C HIS A 53 11.64 3.74 -23.70
N GLU A 54 11.24 4.11 -24.93
CA GLU A 54 10.71 5.45 -25.20
C GLU A 54 9.27 5.63 -24.68
N LYS A 55 8.44 4.58 -24.70
CA LYS A 55 7.09 4.62 -24.11
C LYS A 55 7.08 4.51 -22.59
N ILE A 56 8.00 3.76 -21.98
CA ILE A 56 8.13 3.71 -20.51
C ILE A 56 8.58 5.08 -19.97
N LYS A 57 9.44 5.82 -20.69
CA LYS A 57 9.84 7.20 -20.33
C LYS A 57 8.70 8.24 -20.41
N LYS A 58 7.56 7.90 -21.02
CA LYS A 58 6.41 8.82 -21.20
C LYS A 58 5.18 8.39 -20.40
N ILE A 59 5.30 7.45 -19.46
CA ILE A 59 4.28 7.32 -18.40
C ILE A 59 4.48 8.56 -17.53
N PRO A 60 3.55 9.54 -17.52
CA PRO A 60 3.60 10.57 -16.48
C PRO A 60 3.59 9.81 -15.16
N GLU A 61 4.59 10.07 -14.32
CA GLU A 61 4.61 9.66 -12.92
C GLU A 61 3.39 10.28 -12.22
N LYS A 62 2.21 9.73 -12.49
CA LYS A 62 1.18 9.62 -11.48
C LYS A 62 1.75 8.57 -10.53
N LEU A 63 2.72 9.02 -9.73
CA LEU A 63 3.18 8.36 -8.53
C LEU A 63 1.90 7.80 -7.91
N LYS A 64 1.74 6.48 -7.89
CA LYS A 64 0.64 5.85 -7.18
C LYS A 64 0.85 6.28 -5.75
N LYS A 65 0.19 7.35 -5.34
CA LYS A 65 0.20 7.82 -3.96
C LYS A 65 -0.29 6.61 -3.21
N GLY A 66 0.59 5.97 -2.45
CA GLY A 66 0.24 4.82 -1.64
C GLY A 66 -0.99 5.14 -0.80
N PRO A 67 -1.70 4.13 -0.28
CA PRO A 67 -2.78 4.40 0.65
C PRO A 67 -2.30 5.40 1.70
N LYS A 68 -3.05 6.50 1.86
CA LYS A 68 -2.70 7.49 2.86
C LYS A 68 -3.01 6.88 4.24
N PRO A 69 -2.08 6.99 5.19
CA PRO A 69 -2.36 6.63 6.58
C PRO A 69 -3.52 7.44 7.14
N ALA A 70 -4.17 6.90 8.16
CA ALA A 70 -5.16 7.65 8.93
C ALA A 70 -4.49 8.79 9.69
N LYS A 71 -5.23 9.88 9.92
CA LYS A 71 -4.79 11.00 10.77
C LYS A 71 -5.93 11.55 11.61
N VAL A 72 -5.57 12.32 12.62
CA VAL A 72 -6.55 13.05 13.43
C VAL A 72 -7.20 14.17 12.60
N LYS A 73 -8.51 14.07 12.44
CA LYS A 73 -9.36 15.06 11.77
C LYS A 73 -9.80 16.15 12.73
N LEU A 74 -10.30 15.78 13.91
CA LEU A 74 -10.88 16.70 14.87
C LEU A 74 -10.68 16.21 16.30
N VAL A 75 -10.60 17.15 17.24
CA VAL A 75 -10.63 16.90 18.69
C VAL A 75 -11.75 17.75 19.29
N TYR A 76 -12.56 17.16 20.17
CA TYR A 76 -13.69 17.80 20.86
C TYR A 76 -13.67 17.42 22.36
N PRO A 77 -14.13 18.28 23.29
CA PRO A 77 -14.55 19.67 23.08
C PRO A 77 -13.42 20.55 22.57
N ASP A 78 -13.76 21.74 22.05
CA ASP A 78 -12.74 22.73 21.75
C ASP A 78 -12.05 23.21 23.06
N ARG A 79 -10.92 23.92 22.92
CA ARG A 79 -10.12 24.37 24.05
C ARG A 79 -10.88 25.27 25.03
N GLN A 80 -11.81 26.09 24.55
CA GLN A 80 -12.58 27.01 25.38
C GLN A 80 -13.64 26.26 26.17
N THR A 81 -14.36 25.35 25.51
CA THR A 81 -15.37 24.50 26.15
C THR A 81 -14.73 23.57 27.19
N PHE A 82 -13.57 23.00 26.91
CA PHE A 82 -12.84 22.16 27.87
C PHE A 82 -12.36 22.93 29.11
N ALA A 83 -12.05 24.22 28.97
CA ALA A 83 -11.38 25.01 29.99
C ALA A 83 -12.13 25.10 31.34
N HIS A 84 -13.44 24.85 31.33
CA HIS A 84 -14.30 24.95 32.51
C HIS A 84 -14.79 23.59 33.02
N SER A 85 -14.24 22.47 32.52
CA SER A 85 -14.71 21.13 32.86
C SER A 85 -13.56 20.21 33.26
N MET A 86 -13.40 19.99 34.56
CA MET A 86 -12.38 19.08 35.11
C MET A 86 -12.69 17.60 34.89
N GLU A 87 -13.87 17.25 34.38
CA GLU A 87 -14.27 15.86 34.11
C GLU A 87 -14.63 15.63 32.63
N SER A 88 -14.36 16.62 31.77
CA SER A 88 -14.76 16.56 30.37
C SER A 88 -14.13 15.36 29.67
N PRO A 89 -14.91 14.51 28.99
CA PRO A 89 -14.33 13.52 28.11
C PRO A 89 -13.66 14.20 26.91
N ILE A 90 -12.58 13.60 26.41
CA ILE A 90 -11.87 14.03 25.20
C ILE A 90 -12.29 13.08 24.07
N TRP A 91 -12.78 13.64 22.98
CA TRP A 91 -13.14 12.94 21.75
C TRP A 91 -12.15 13.26 20.66
N VAL A 92 -11.73 12.25 19.91
CA VAL A 92 -10.87 12.37 18.73
C VAL A 92 -11.59 11.70 17.57
N GLU A 93 -11.72 12.40 16.45
CA GLU A 93 -12.21 11.86 15.18
C GLU A 93 -11.04 11.66 14.22
N PHE A 94 -10.99 10.49 13.59
CA PHE A 94 -10.03 10.16 12.54
C PHE A 94 -10.63 10.39 11.14
N ASP A 95 -9.79 10.77 10.17
CA ASP A 95 -10.23 11.00 8.79
C ASP A 95 -10.44 9.71 7.97
N LYS A 96 -9.92 8.59 8.48
CA LYS A 96 -10.01 7.24 7.95
C LYS A 96 -10.25 6.25 9.10
N ASP A 97 -10.67 5.04 8.75
CA ASP A 97 -10.87 3.96 9.71
C ASP A 97 -9.54 3.52 10.32
N VAL A 98 -9.52 3.41 11.65
CA VAL A 98 -8.41 2.92 12.48
C VAL A 98 -8.72 1.54 13.03
N ASP A 99 -7.68 0.74 13.24
CA ASP A 99 -7.80 -0.52 13.97
C ASP A 99 -7.93 -0.22 15.47
N SER A 100 -9.16 -0.30 15.98
CA SER A 100 -9.46 -0.03 17.38
C SER A 100 -8.70 -0.94 18.36
N SER A 101 -8.21 -2.10 17.92
CA SER A 101 -7.40 -2.99 18.77
C SER A 101 -6.01 -2.43 19.07
N THR A 102 -5.52 -1.51 18.23
CA THR A 102 -4.25 -0.79 18.43
C THR A 102 -4.39 0.42 19.34
N ILE A 103 -5.62 0.80 19.71
CA ILE A 103 -5.90 1.91 20.62
C ILE A 103 -5.92 1.40 22.06
N THR A 104 -4.75 1.44 22.68
CA THR A 104 -4.50 1.01 24.06
C THR A 104 -4.10 2.18 24.96
N LYS A 105 -3.93 1.91 26.26
CA LYS A 105 -3.41 2.89 27.23
C LYS A 105 -1.95 3.31 26.96
N ASP A 106 -1.21 2.49 26.23
CA ASP A 106 0.19 2.74 25.90
C ASP A 106 0.32 3.59 24.62
N THR A 107 -0.71 3.56 23.77
CA THR A 107 -0.79 4.36 22.54
C THR A 107 -1.61 5.65 22.66
N VAL A 108 -2.39 5.79 23.74
CA VAL A 108 -3.19 6.99 24.06
C VAL A 108 -2.81 7.46 25.46
N ILE A 109 -1.95 8.47 25.51
CA ILE A 109 -1.39 8.98 26.77
C ILE A 109 -2.03 10.33 27.05
N VAL A 110 -2.67 10.46 28.22
CA VAL A 110 -3.20 11.75 28.69
C VAL A 110 -2.38 12.19 29.90
N THR A 111 -1.85 13.40 29.88
CA THR A 111 -1.03 13.96 30.96
C THR A 111 -1.60 15.27 31.46
N SER A 112 -1.25 15.62 32.70
CA SER A 112 -1.52 16.94 33.29
C SER A 112 -0.20 17.60 33.67
N SER A 113 -0.08 18.92 33.52
CA SER A 113 1.06 19.68 34.04
C SER A 113 1.22 19.58 35.56
N GLU A 114 0.16 19.18 36.26
CA GLU A 114 0.11 19.09 37.72
C GLU A 114 0.27 17.65 38.24
N SER A 115 0.66 16.70 37.39
CA SER A 115 0.87 15.29 37.73
C SER A 115 2.04 14.69 36.96
N GLU A 116 2.92 13.96 37.64
CA GLU A 116 3.98 13.18 37.00
C GLU A 116 3.44 11.90 36.35
N GLU A 117 2.37 11.33 36.90
CA GLU A 117 1.71 10.14 36.35
C GLU A 117 0.70 10.51 35.27
N PRO A 118 0.56 9.70 34.20
CA PRO A 118 -0.52 9.83 33.24
C PRO A 118 -1.90 9.77 33.90
N VAL A 119 -2.84 10.56 33.38
CA VAL A 119 -4.22 10.61 33.84
C VAL A 119 -4.91 9.29 33.50
N GLY A 120 -5.27 8.52 34.53
CA GLY A 120 -6.03 7.30 34.37
C GLY A 120 -7.45 7.56 33.84
N GLY A 121 -7.86 6.79 32.83
CA GLY A 121 -9.20 6.88 32.26
C GLY A 121 -9.64 5.60 31.54
N PHE A 122 -10.87 5.64 31.04
CA PHE A 122 -11.45 4.65 30.15
C PHE A 122 -11.30 5.12 28.69
N LEU A 123 -10.91 4.19 27.82
CA LEU A 123 -10.84 4.40 26.37
C LEU A 123 -12.00 3.67 25.71
N ASP A 124 -12.81 4.40 24.96
CA ASP A 124 -13.87 3.88 24.11
C ASP A 124 -13.47 4.13 22.65
N ALA A 125 -12.95 3.09 22.00
CA ALA A 125 -12.39 3.15 20.67
C ALA A 125 -13.33 2.48 19.66
N GLY A 126 -13.84 3.25 18.72
CA GLY A 126 -14.50 2.76 17.51
C GLY A 126 -13.61 2.98 16.28
N ASN A 127 -14.09 2.54 15.12
CA ASN A 127 -13.31 2.57 13.88
C ASN A 127 -12.89 3.98 13.45
N ARG A 128 -13.56 5.06 13.87
CA ARG A 128 -13.23 6.43 13.44
C ARG A 128 -13.24 7.44 14.57
N THR A 129 -13.51 6.98 15.79
CA THR A 129 -13.72 7.83 16.95
C THR A 129 -13.07 7.18 18.16
N LEU A 130 -12.37 7.98 18.93
CA LEU A 130 -11.81 7.61 20.22
C LEU A 130 -12.37 8.57 21.26
N MET A 131 -12.91 8.05 22.35
CA MET A 131 -13.23 8.82 23.55
C MET A 131 -12.32 8.39 24.69
N PHE A 132 -11.62 9.35 25.29
CA PHE A 132 -11.02 9.21 26.60
C PHE A 132 -11.95 9.82 27.65
N ARG A 133 -12.32 9.04 28.67
CA ARG A 133 -13.06 9.52 29.83
C ARG A 133 -12.18 9.40 31.08
N PRO A 134 -11.85 10.49 31.78
CA PRO A 134 -11.02 10.40 32.97
C PRO A 134 -11.77 9.67 34.10
N ASN A 135 -11.05 8.87 34.90
CA ASN A 135 -11.66 8.11 36.01
C ASN A 135 -11.97 8.98 37.25
N LYS A 136 -11.29 10.12 37.34
CA LYS A 136 -11.38 11.14 38.39
C LYS A 136 -11.25 12.51 37.70
N PRO A 137 -11.64 13.63 38.35
CA PRO A 137 -11.31 14.94 37.84
C PRO A 137 -9.84 15.07 37.46
N TYR A 138 -9.55 15.77 36.37
CA TYR A 138 -8.19 16.09 35.96
C TYR A 138 -7.42 16.74 37.12
N PRO A 139 -6.14 16.39 37.33
CA PRO A 139 -5.28 17.09 38.28
C PRO A 139 -5.13 18.55 37.85
N VAL A 140 -5.59 19.48 38.69
CA VAL A 140 -5.63 20.91 38.41
C VAL A 140 -5.27 21.68 39.68
N SER A 141 -4.36 22.66 39.58
CA SER A 141 -3.99 23.54 40.71
C SER A 141 -4.88 24.78 40.78
N ASP A 142 -4.63 25.67 41.73
CA ASP A 142 -5.40 26.91 41.86
C ASP A 142 -5.20 27.89 40.69
N THR A 143 -4.14 27.71 39.89
CA THR A 143 -3.87 28.53 38.70
C THR A 143 -4.32 27.85 37.40
N GLY A 144 -4.90 26.65 37.49
CA GLY A 144 -5.29 25.84 36.34
C GLY A 144 -4.31 24.70 36.05
N ALA A 145 -4.44 24.09 34.87
CA ALA A 145 -3.52 23.06 34.40
C ALA A 145 -3.52 22.96 32.87
N LYS A 146 -2.45 22.39 32.32
CA LYS A 146 -2.41 21.95 30.92
C LYS A 146 -2.70 20.47 30.86
N ILE A 147 -3.72 20.08 30.11
CA ILE A 147 -4.05 18.67 29.86
C ILE A 147 -3.66 18.35 28.42
N THR A 148 -2.76 17.40 28.22
CA THR A 148 -2.32 17.00 26.87
C THR A 148 -2.77 15.58 26.60
N ILE A 149 -3.42 15.37 25.45
CA ILE A 149 -3.61 14.03 24.87
C ILE A 149 -2.57 13.81 23.77
N ALA A 150 -1.83 12.72 23.89
CA ALA A 150 -0.87 12.24 22.91
C ALA A 150 -1.37 10.92 22.31
N LEU A 151 -1.33 10.82 20.98
CA LEU A 151 -1.65 9.60 20.23
C LEU A 151 -0.40 9.15 19.50
N ILE A 152 0.06 7.94 19.82
CA ILE A 152 1.33 7.41 19.33
C ILE A 152 1.16 6.88 17.92
N GLY A 153 1.83 7.49 16.95
CA GLY A 153 1.92 7.01 15.58
C GLY A 153 3.28 6.42 15.25
N THR A 154 4.31 6.66 16.07
CA THR A 154 5.63 6.03 15.93
C THR A 154 5.85 4.97 16.99
N ASP A 155 6.00 3.71 16.59
CA ASP A 155 6.29 2.64 17.52
C ASP A 155 7.73 2.77 18.06
N ILE A 156 7.83 2.99 19.37
CA ILE A 156 9.09 3.04 20.14
C ILE A 156 9.27 1.83 21.05
N GLY A 157 8.50 0.76 20.85
CA GLY A 157 8.52 -0.48 21.64
C GLY A 157 7.20 -0.79 22.36
N GLU A 158 6.26 0.16 22.38
CA GLU A 158 4.95 0.06 23.04
C GLU A 158 3.79 -0.04 22.04
N GLY A 159 4.10 -0.11 20.74
CA GLY A 159 3.13 -0.10 19.65
C GLY A 159 2.82 1.29 19.12
N ALA A 160 1.97 1.34 18.10
CA ALA A 160 1.45 2.55 17.50
C ALA A 160 -0.01 2.34 17.09
N ILE A 161 -0.78 3.42 17.04
CA ILE A 161 -2.12 3.39 16.46
C ILE A 161 -1.98 3.12 14.97
N MET A 162 -2.70 2.13 14.47
CA MET A 162 -2.68 1.74 13.06
C MET A 162 -4.02 1.99 12.39
N ASP A 163 -3.99 2.25 11.09
CA ASP A 163 -5.16 2.16 10.24
C ASP A 163 -5.54 0.69 9.96
N THR A 164 -6.73 0.46 9.41
CA THR A 164 -7.20 -0.91 9.08
C THR A 164 -6.41 -1.59 7.96
N GLU A 165 -5.50 -0.87 7.30
CA GLU A 165 -4.57 -1.39 6.29
C GLU A 165 -3.18 -1.69 6.88
N GLY A 166 -2.98 -1.48 8.19
CA GLY A 166 -1.74 -1.74 8.91
C GLY A 166 -0.70 -0.62 8.82
N ASN A 167 -1.08 0.58 8.36
CA ASN A 167 -0.20 1.74 8.36
C ASN A 167 -0.29 2.48 9.70
N PRO A 168 0.84 2.85 10.32
CA PRO A 168 0.81 3.73 11.49
C PRO A 168 0.12 5.07 11.21
N LEU A 169 -0.46 5.66 12.25
CA LEU A 169 -1.08 6.99 12.23
C LEU A 169 -0.11 8.04 11.68
N ASP A 170 -0.60 8.95 10.84
CA ASP A 170 0.08 10.19 10.43
C ASP A 170 -0.19 11.27 11.49
N GLY A 171 0.58 11.20 12.58
CA GLY A 171 0.36 12.03 13.77
C GLY A 171 0.76 13.49 13.58
N ASP A 172 1.82 13.74 12.79
CA ASP A 172 2.33 15.07 12.48
C ASP A 172 1.71 15.71 11.22
N LYS A 173 0.88 14.93 10.49
CA LYS A 173 0.10 15.35 9.31
C LYS A 173 0.98 15.67 8.10
N ASP A 174 2.17 15.09 8.01
CA ASP A 174 3.07 15.23 6.85
C ASP A 174 2.63 14.39 5.63
N GLY A 175 1.63 13.52 5.83
CA GLY A 175 1.06 12.64 4.82
C GLY A 175 1.77 11.30 4.68
N LYS A 176 2.69 10.97 5.59
CA LYS A 176 3.36 9.67 5.73
C LYS A 176 2.98 9.03 7.06
N ALA A 177 3.14 7.71 7.15
CA ALA A 177 2.84 6.98 8.37
C ALA A 177 3.92 7.28 9.42
N GLY A 178 3.51 7.46 10.67
CA GLY A 178 4.38 7.83 11.77
C GLY A 178 4.14 9.24 12.29
N GLY A 179 5.00 9.66 13.22
CA GLY A 179 4.82 10.89 13.97
C GLY A 179 3.72 10.75 15.03
N ASP A 180 3.84 11.49 16.11
CA ASP A 180 2.86 11.46 17.20
C ASP A 180 1.97 12.70 17.11
N PHE A 181 0.70 12.51 17.44
CA PHE A 181 -0.24 13.62 17.52
C PHE A 181 -0.33 14.11 18.96
N GLU A 182 -0.13 15.41 19.18
CA GLU A 182 -0.34 16.04 20.49
C GLU A 182 -1.41 17.12 20.42
N TYR A 183 -2.27 17.16 21.43
CA TYR A 183 -3.23 18.23 21.60
C TYR A 183 -3.35 18.65 23.07
N THR A 184 -3.04 19.92 23.33
CA THR A 184 -3.09 20.50 24.68
C THR A 184 -4.33 21.37 24.87
N PHE A 185 -5.01 21.13 25.98
CA PHE A 185 -6.06 21.93 26.58
C PHE A 185 -5.52 22.71 27.78
N ASN A 186 -6.17 23.82 28.13
CA ASN A 186 -5.91 24.53 29.37
C ASN A 186 -7.20 24.53 30.18
N ILE A 187 -7.15 24.08 31.44
CA ILE A 187 -8.23 24.24 32.41
C ILE A 187 -7.94 25.51 33.21
N VAL A 188 -8.95 26.36 33.38
CA VAL A 188 -8.90 27.56 34.22
C VAL A 188 -9.80 27.38 35.44
N LYS A 189 -9.42 27.98 36.56
CA LYS A 189 -10.17 27.94 37.82
C LYS A 189 -10.72 29.32 38.18
#